data_AF-A0A7K2QK27-F1
#
_entry.id   AF-A0A7K2QK27-F1
#
_cell.length_a   1.000
_cell.length_b   1.000
_cell.length_c   1.000
_cell.angle_alpha   90.00
_cell.angle_beta   90.00
_cell.angle_gamma   90.00
#
_symmetry.space_group_name_H-M   'P 1'
#
loop_
_entity.id
_entity.type
_entity.pdbx_description
1 polymer ?
#
loop_
_entity_poly.entity_id
_entity_poly.type
_entity_poly.pdbx_seq_one_letter_code
_entity_poly.pdbx_strand_id
1 'polypeptide(L)'
;MQPPTTTAAAATDPVADGSMSPADFALAKAKETGQPYELTSARAETSDTRALPTGKWTVKRYGTTVRVRRAGAWVATDPTLAFAANGTVAPKASAVSIAFSGGGTGPMLTGVRDGRTLSLTWPNALPKPTLASNVATYANVLPDVDLQLKADVEGFSELLVVKTAEAAKHPDLATLKFKLDTVGLNVSSNATTGLLSAVNPAGQTVFTASAPMMWDST
;
A
#
# COMPACT_ATOMS: atom_id res chain seq x y z
N MET A 1 -39.45 -43.59 -30.59
CA MET A 1 -39.35 -42.13 -30.76
C MET A 1 -38.61 -41.58 -29.55
N GLN A 2 -37.43 -40.99 -29.76
CA GLN A 2 -36.60 -40.40 -28.70
C GLN A 2 -36.82 -38.89 -28.72
N PRO A 3 -37.03 -38.21 -27.58
CA PRO A 3 -37.23 -36.76 -27.59
C PRO A 3 -35.91 -36.06 -27.95
N PRO A 4 -35.96 -34.93 -28.66
CA PRO A 4 -34.77 -34.16 -28.95
C PRO A 4 -34.26 -33.52 -27.66
N THR A 5 -33.00 -33.80 -27.31
CA THR A 5 -32.26 -33.05 -26.30
C THR A 5 -31.94 -31.67 -26.85
N THR A 6 -32.60 -30.63 -26.34
CA THR A 6 -32.27 -29.24 -26.62
C THR A 6 -30.97 -28.90 -25.89
N THR A 7 -29.85 -28.89 -26.61
CA THR A 7 -28.60 -28.30 -26.13
C THR A 7 -28.82 -26.80 -25.96
N ALA A 8 -28.87 -26.32 -24.71
CA ALA A 8 -28.85 -24.89 -24.44
C ALA A 8 -27.52 -24.31 -24.93
N ALA A 9 -27.57 -23.47 -25.97
CA ALA A 9 -26.41 -22.73 -26.43
C ALA A 9 -25.91 -21.86 -25.28
N ALA A 10 -24.64 -22.02 -24.90
CA ALA A 10 -24.00 -21.13 -23.94
C ALA A 10 -24.03 -19.71 -24.52
N ALA A 11 -24.76 -18.80 -23.87
CA ALA A 11 -24.76 -17.39 -24.27
C ALA A 11 -23.33 -16.86 -24.15
N THR A 12 -22.75 -16.47 -25.28
CA THR A 12 -21.43 -15.82 -25.30
C THR A 12 -21.55 -14.45 -24.63
N ASP A 13 -20.57 -14.10 -23.81
CA ASP A 13 -20.48 -12.78 -23.20
C ASP A 13 -20.16 -11.76 -24.31
N PRO A 14 -21.08 -10.85 -24.64
CA PRO A 14 -20.91 -9.90 -25.75
C PRO A 14 -19.76 -8.92 -25.53
N VAL A 15 -19.27 -8.77 -24.29
CA VAL A 15 -18.06 -8.00 -24.00
C VAL A 15 -16.81 -8.80 -24.35
N ALA A 16 -16.83 -10.12 -24.11
CA ALA A 16 -15.68 -11.00 -24.35
C ALA A 16 -15.46 -11.29 -25.84
N ASP A 17 -16.53 -11.39 -26.64
CA ASP A 17 -16.46 -11.59 -28.09
C ASP A 17 -16.32 -10.28 -28.89
N GLY A 18 -16.35 -9.12 -28.22
CA GLY A 18 -16.17 -7.80 -28.82
C GLY A 18 -17.39 -7.27 -29.57
N SER A 19 -18.54 -7.95 -29.51
CA SER A 19 -19.79 -7.48 -30.13
C SER A 19 -20.38 -6.27 -29.43
N MET A 20 -20.01 -6.01 -28.17
CA MET A 20 -20.44 -4.83 -27.42
C MET A 20 -19.32 -4.27 -26.54
N SER A 21 -19.28 -2.93 -26.39
CA SER A 21 -18.37 -2.30 -25.45
C SER A 21 -18.78 -2.61 -23.99
N PRO A 22 -17.83 -2.65 -23.03
CA PRO A 22 -18.17 -2.81 -21.62
C PRO A 22 -19.15 -1.74 -21.10
N ALA A 23 -19.07 -0.52 -21.65
CA ALA A 23 -19.93 0.60 -21.24
C ALA A 23 -21.37 0.40 -21.73
N ASP A 24 -21.56 0.02 -22.99
CA ASP A 24 -22.87 -0.27 -23.57
C ASP A 24 -23.50 -1.48 -22.88
N PHE A 25 -22.70 -2.49 -22.54
CA PHE A 25 -23.15 -3.63 -21.74
C PHE A 25 -23.66 -3.23 -20.37
N ALA A 26 -22.91 -2.39 -19.65
CA ALA A 26 -23.34 -1.92 -18.34
C ALA A 26 -24.65 -1.12 -18.42
N LEU A 27 -24.82 -0.25 -19.43
CA LEU A 27 -26.05 0.52 -19.64
C LEU A 27 -27.24 -0.39 -19.99
N ALA A 28 -27.04 -1.35 -20.90
CA ALA A 28 -28.07 -2.32 -21.27
C ALA A 28 -28.51 -3.14 -20.06
N LYS A 29 -27.57 -3.66 -19.27
CA LYS A 29 -27.87 -4.41 -18.04
C LYS A 29 -28.55 -3.58 -16.97
N ALA A 30 -28.14 -2.33 -16.78
CA ALA A 30 -28.81 -1.45 -15.83
C ALA A 30 -30.27 -1.18 -16.23
N LYS A 31 -30.53 -0.98 -17.53
CA LYS A 31 -31.88 -0.80 -18.06
C LYS A 31 -32.72 -2.07 -17.96
N GLU A 32 -32.15 -3.22 -18.31
CA GLU A 32 -32.81 -4.54 -18.26
C GLU A 32 -33.22 -4.91 -16.83
N THR A 33 -32.32 -4.71 -15.85
CA THR A 33 -32.54 -5.11 -14.46
C THR A 33 -33.27 -4.06 -13.62
N GLY A 34 -33.33 -2.82 -14.07
CA GLY A 34 -33.84 -1.70 -13.28
C GLY A 34 -32.95 -1.34 -12.08
N GLN A 35 -31.71 -1.84 -12.02
CA GLN A 35 -30.75 -1.60 -10.94
C GLN A 35 -29.44 -1.02 -11.46
N PRO A 36 -28.65 -0.31 -10.64
CA PRO A 36 -27.33 0.13 -11.04
C PRO A 36 -26.41 -1.06 -11.37
N TYR A 37 -25.71 -0.99 -12.50
CA TYR A 37 -24.77 -2.03 -12.93
C TYR A 37 -23.34 -1.49 -12.95
N GLU A 38 -22.38 -2.24 -12.40
CA GLU A 38 -20.99 -1.78 -12.31
C GLU A 38 -20.23 -1.94 -13.63
N LEU A 39 -19.50 -0.89 -14.02
CA LEU A 39 -18.53 -0.93 -15.09
C LEU A 39 -17.16 -1.33 -14.53
N THR A 40 -16.90 -2.64 -14.48
CA THR A 40 -15.68 -3.21 -13.89
C THR A 40 -14.41 -2.82 -14.64
N SER A 41 -14.49 -2.52 -15.95
CA SER A 41 -13.36 -2.04 -16.75
C SER A 41 -12.91 -0.62 -16.37
N ALA A 42 -13.80 0.18 -15.76
CA ALA A 42 -13.50 1.52 -15.25
C ALA A 42 -13.21 1.51 -13.73
N ARG A 43 -13.03 0.32 -13.13
CA ARG A 43 -12.68 0.17 -11.73
C ARG A 43 -11.25 0.64 -11.50
N ALA A 44 -11.05 1.45 -10.46
CA ALA A 44 -9.73 1.95 -10.04
C ALA A 44 -9.49 1.69 -8.55
N GLU A 45 -8.27 1.99 -8.08
CA GLU A 45 -7.87 1.84 -6.68
C GLU A 45 -8.76 2.64 -5.71
N THR A 46 -9.29 3.77 -6.18
CA THR A 46 -10.07 4.74 -5.41
C THR A 46 -11.44 5.05 -6.02
N SER A 47 -11.93 4.26 -6.99
CA SER A 47 -13.26 4.51 -7.54
C SER A 47 -14.00 3.31 -8.12
N ASP A 48 -15.33 3.38 -8.02
CA ASP A 48 -16.30 2.52 -8.69
C ASP A 48 -17.18 3.35 -9.63
N THR A 49 -17.40 2.85 -10.84
CA THR A 49 -18.28 3.47 -11.83
C THR A 49 -19.48 2.56 -12.06
N ARG A 50 -20.70 3.11 -12.03
CA ARG A 50 -21.94 2.36 -12.25
C ARG A 50 -22.84 3.06 -13.26
N ALA A 51 -23.40 2.28 -14.18
CA ALA A 51 -24.48 2.70 -15.05
C ALA A 51 -25.80 2.68 -14.28
N LEU A 52 -26.66 3.67 -14.49
CA LEU A 52 -27.99 3.75 -13.91
C LEU A 52 -29.05 3.35 -14.95
N PRO A 53 -30.21 2.82 -14.53
CA PRO A 53 -31.32 2.47 -15.45
C PRO A 53 -31.83 3.66 -16.29
N THR A 54 -31.58 4.88 -15.81
CA THR A 54 -31.92 6.14 -16.50
C THR A 54 -30.98 6.48 -17.66
N GLY A 55 -29.91 5.70 -17.88
CA GLY A 55 -28.85 5.98 -18.85
C GLY A 55 -27.76 6.93 -18.33
N LYS A 56 -27.85 7.40 -17.08
CA LYS A 56 -26.82 8.22 -16.43
C LYS A 56 -25.74 7.35 -15.77
N TRP A 57 -24.63 7.96 -15.40
CA TRP A 57 -23.53 7.32 -14.67
C TRP A 57 -23.42 7.85 -13.25
N THR A 58 -22.95 7.01 -12.33
CA THR A 58 -22.52 7.41 -10.99
C THR A 58 -21.09 6.93 -10.76
N VAL A 59 -20.26 7.81 -10.22
CA VAL A 59 -18.89 7.48 -9.80
C VAL A 59 -18.79 7.65 -8.30
N LYS A 60 -18.51 6.56 -7.59
CA LYS A 60 -18.15 6.60 -6.17
C LYS A 60 -16.64 6.74 -6.07
N ARG A 61 -16.17 7.78 -5.38
CA ARG A 61 -14.74 7.98 -5.08
C ARG A 61 -14.46 7.73 -3.61
N TYR A 62 -13.35 7.08 -3.32
CA TYR A 62 -12.86 6.81 -1.98
C TYR A 62 -11.77 7.83 -1.64
N GLY A 63 -11.71 8.26 -0.37
CA GLY A 63 -10.68 9.19 0.10
C GLY A 63 -9.28 8.56 0.18
N THR A 64 -9.21 7.24 0.19
CA THR A 64 -7.99 6.44 0.21
C THR A 64 -8.14 5.22 -0.70
N THR A 65 -7.03 4.57 -0.98
CA THR A 65 -6.96 3.32 -1.74
C THR A 65 -7.66 2.19 -0.97
N VAL A 66 -8.66 1.56 -1.61
CA VAL A 66 -9.44 0.47 -0.99
C VAL A 66 -9.17 -0.89 -1.64
N ARG A 67 -8.47 -0.89 -2.77
CA ARG A 67 -8.10 -2.08 -3.52
C ARG A 67 -6.83 -1.82 -4.32
N VAL A 68 -6.07 -2.87 -4.57
CA VAL A 68 -4.83 -2.81 -5.34
C VAL A 68 -4.80 -3.93 -6.37
N ARG A 69 -4.02 -3.75 -7.43
CA ARG A 69 -3.87 -4.77 -8.47
C ARG A 69 -2.71 -5.71 -8.13
N ARG A 70 -3.01 -7.01 -7.98
CA ARG A 70 -2.02 -8.08 -7.74
C ARG A 70 -2.22 -9.19 -8.74
N ALA A 71 -1.16 -9.57 -9.45
CA ALA A 71 -1.18 -10.62 -10.48
C ALA A 71 -2.36 -10.47 -11.47
N GLY A 72 -2.65 -9.23 -11.89
CA GLY A 72 -3.74 -8.91 -12.83
C GLY A 72 -5.13 -8.77 -12.21
N ALA A 73 -5.35 -9.20 -10.97
CA ALA A 73 -6.63 -9.15 -10.26
C ALA A 73 -6.70 -8.00 -9.25
N TRP A 74 -7.93 -7.53 -8.99
CA TRP A 74 -8.21 -6.60 -7.90
C TRP A 74 -8.32 -7.35 -6.58
N VAL A 75 -7.55 -6.93 -5.57
CA VAL A 75 -7.65 -7.45 -4.20
C VAL A 75 -7.93 -6.29 -3.26
N ALA A 76 -8.72 -6.54 -2.20
CA ALA A 76 -8.92 -5.55 -1.14
C ALA A 76 -7.58 -5.22 -0.47
N THR A 77 -7.45 -3.98 0.00
CA THR A 77 -6.28 -3.60 0.80
C THR A 77 -6.33 -4.28 2.17
N ASP A 78 -5.17 -4.76 2.61
CA ASP A 78 -4.96 -5.45 3.87
C ASP A 78 -3.53 -5.14 4.36
N PRO A 79 -3.35 -4.13 5.22
CA PRO A 79 -2.03 -3.75 5.72
C PRO A 79 -1.49 -4.72 6.78
N THR A 80 -2.21 -5.79 7.14
CA THR A 80 -1.74 -6.77 8.12
C THR A 80 -0.42 -7.39 7.69
N LEU A 81 0.57 -7.32 8.56
CA LEU A 81 1.92 -7.83 8.31
C LEU A 81 1.98 -9.35 8.47
N ALA A 82 2.81 -9.97 7.64
CA ALA A 82 3.20 -11.36 7.74
C ALA A 82 4.68 -11.53 7.35
N PHE A 83 5.32 -12.58 7.86
CA PHE A 83 6.63 -12.99 7.36
C PHE A 83 6.49 -13.58 5.96
N ALA A 84 7.34 -13.12 5.05
CA ALA A 84 7.51 -13.67 3.72
C ALA A 84 8.52 -14.85 3.74
N ALA A 85 8.50 -15.67 2.69
CA ALA A 85 9.36 -16.85 2.58
C ALA A 85 10.87 -16.50 2.60
N ASN A 86 11.24 -15.29 2.18
CA ASN A 86 12.63 -14.80 2.20
C ASN A 86 13.05 -14.21 3.57
N GLY A 87 12.20 -14.29 4.60
CA GLY A 87 12.47 -13.80 5.94
C GLY A 87 12.12 -12.32 6.18
N THR A 88 11.78 -11.55 5.14
CA THR A 88 11.27 -10.17 5.31
C THR A 88 9.85 -10.17 5.85
N VAL A 89 9.39 -9.03 6.33
CA VAL A 89 8.01 -8.82 6.80
C VAL A 89 7.30 -7.88 5.82
N ALA A 90 6.10 -8.22 5.36
CA ALA A 90 5.36 -7.41 4.40
C ALA A 90 3.87 -7.39 4.70
N PRO A 91 3.14 -6.31 4.37
CA PRO A 91 1.68 -6.29 4.40
C PRO A 91 1.11 -7.23 3.34
N LYS A 92 -0.05 -7.84 3.62
CA LYS A 92 -0.74 -8.72 2.67
C LYS A 92 -1.15 -8.01 1.38
N ALA A 93 -1.64 -6.77 1.48
CA ALA A 93 -2.03 -5.95 0.33
C ALA A 93 -1.99 -4.44 0.64
N SER A 94 -1.05 -3.73 0.03
CA SER A 94 -0.90 -2.27 0.11
C SER A 94 -0.58 -1.70 -1.27
N ALA A 95 -0.88 -0.41 -1.48
CA ALA A 95 -0.65 0.31 -2.73
C ALA A 95 0.85 0.59 -2.93
N VAL A 96 1.56 0.89 -1.84
CA VAL A 96 3.03 0.87 -1.82
C VAL A 96 3.47 -0.55 -1.52
N SER A 97 4.41 -1.09 -2.30
CA SER A 97 5.03 -2.36 -1.91
C SER A 97 6.03 -2.09 -0.80
N ILE A 98 5.81 -2.69 0.36
CA ILE A 98 6.58 -2.45 1.59
C ILE A 98 7.21 -3.76 2.02
N ALA A 99 8.49 -3.72 2.39
CA ALA A 99 9.19 -4.79 3.05
C ALA A 99 9.93 -4.23 4.26
N PHE A 100 9.66 -4.79 5.45
CA PHE A 100 10.42 -4.56 6.66
C PHE A 100 11.42 -5.70 6.89
N SER A 101 12.48 -5.41 7.63
CA SER A 101 13.51 -6.40 7.97
C SER A 101 12.95 -7.58 8.77
N GLY A 102 13.53 -8.76 8.56
CA GLY A 102 13.35 -9.91 9.46
C GLY A 102 14.27 -9.87 10.68
N GLY A 103 15.10 -8.84 10.81
CA GLY A 103 16.27 -8.76 11.68
C GLY A 103 17.58 -8.82 10.87
N GLY A 104 18.72 -8.58 11.55
CA GLY A 104 20.05 -8.51 10.96
C GLY A 104 20.43 -7.11 10.48
N THR A 105 21.41 -7.03 9.57
CA THR A 105 22.06 -5.77 9.15
C THR A 105 21.52 -5.20 7.83
N GLY A 106 20.48 -5.82 7.27
CA GLY A 106 19.84 -5.32 6.05
C GLY A 106 19.01 -4.05 6.29
N PRO A 107 18.43 -3.46 5.24
CA PRO A 107 17.51 -2.34 5.38
C PRO A 107 16.39 -2.67 6.36
N MET A 108 16.11 -1.75 7.29
CA MET A 108 14.97 -1.88 8.21
C MET A 108 13.64 -1.81 7.46
N LEU A 109 13.63 -1.07 6.35
CA LEU A 109 12.48 -0.80 5.51
C LEU A 109 12.92 -0.57 4.06
N THR A 110 12.16 -1.16 3.13
CA THR A 110 12.19 -0.87 1.70
C THR A 110 10.78 -0.59 1.21
N GLY A 111 10.59 0.58 0.58
CA GLY A 111 9.35 0.98 -0.08
C GLY A 111 9.54 1.05 -1.59
N VAL A 112 8.59 0.49 -2.33
CA VAL A 112 8.55 0.53 -3.80
C VAL A 112 7.21 1.10 -4.28
N ARG A 113 7.28 2.15 -5.08
CA ARG A 113 6.14 2.77 -5.77
C ARG A 113 6.56 3.10 -7.20
N ASP A 114 5.71 2.74 -8.16
CA ASP A 114 5.97 2.96 -9.60
C ASP A 114 7.35 2.46 -10.05
N GLY A 115 7.80 1.30 -9.56
CA GLY A 115 9.11 0.72 -9.89
C GLY A 115 10.32 1.46 -9.31
N ARG A 116 10.10 2.46 -8.44
CA ARG A 116 11.15 3.25 -7.79
C ARG A 116 11.26 2.84 -6.33
N THR A 117 12.49 2.77 -5.85
CA THR A 117 12.79 2.18 -4.56
C THR A 117 13.41 3.20 -3.62
N LEU A 118 12.96 3.18 -2.37
CA LEU A 118 13.57 3.87 -1.24
C LEU A 118 13.84 2.83 -0.15
N SER A 119 15.04 2.83 0.42
CA SER A 119 15.40 1.96 1.55
C SER A 119 16.02 2.76 2.69
N LEU A 120 15.59 2.46 3.91
CA LEU A 120 16.18 2.99 5.13
C LEU A 120 16.86 1.85 5.89
N THR A 121 18.05 2.10 6.40
CA THR A 121 18.84 1.13 7.17
C THR A 121 19.13 1.66 8.56
N TRP A 122 18.83 0.84 9.56
CA TRP A 122 19.19 1.09 10.95
C TRP A 122 20.72 0.94 11.13
N PRO A 123 21.39 1.75 11.97
CA PRO A 123 22.85 1.73 12.09
C PRO A 123 23.43 0.38 12.56
N ASN A 124 22.69 -0.34 13.40
CA ASN A 124 23.13 -1.60 14.02
C ASN A 124 22.31 -2.78 13.49
N ALA A 125 22.72 -4.01 13.82
CA ALA A 125 21.90 -5.18 13.53
C ALA A 125 20.57 -5.11 14.30
N LEU A 126 19.45 -5.31 13.60
CA LEU A 126 18.13 -5.36 14.20
C LEU A 126 17.84 -6.76 14.77
N PRO A 127 17.11 -6.85 15.89
CA PRO A 127 16.56 -8.12 16.35
C PRO A 127 15.46 -8.60 15.39
N LYS A 128 15.00 -9.84 15.56
CA LYS A 128 13.80 -10.31 14.86
C LYS A 128 12.56 -9.59 15.42
N PRO A 129 11.67 -9.03 14.57
CA PRO A 129 10.51 -8.31 15.07
C PRO A 129 9.39 -9.24 15.55
N THR A 130 8.56 -8.75 16.46
CA THR A 130 7.23 -9.28 16.75
C THR A 130 6.19 -8.53 15.93
N LEU A 131 5.14 -9.23 15.48
CA LEU A 131 4.10 -8.66 14.60
C LEU A 131 2.77 -8.53 15.33
N ALA A 132 2.15 -7.37 15.21
CA ALA A 132 0.80 -7.12 15.70
C ALA A 132 0.02 -6.31 14.64
N SER A 133 -0.97 -6.94 14.00
CA SER A 133 -1.72 -6.34 12.89
C SER A 133 -0.77 -5.80 11.81
N ASN A 134 -0.72 -4.48 11.61
CA ASN A 134 0.13 -3.81 10.64
C ASN A 134 1.43 -3.23 11.23
N VAL A 135 1.82 -3.63 12.45
CA VAL A 135 3.01 -3.12 13.16
C VAL A 135 4.02 -4.24 13.38
N ALA A 136 5.28 -3.96 13.08
CA ALA A 136 6.45 -4.77 13.41
C ALA A 136 7.27 -4.06 14.50
N THR A 137 7.45 -4.73 15.64
CA THR A 137 8.18 -4.19 16.79
C THR A 137 9.53 -4.89 16.95
N TYR A 138 10.60 -4.12 16.90
CA TYR A 138 11.97 -4.52 17.15
C TYR A 138 12.35 -4.09 18.55
N ALA A 139 12.44 -5.06 19.47
CA ALA A 139 12.63 -4.76 20.88
C ALA A 139 14.08 -4.37 21.20
N ASN A 140 14.25 -3.34 22.02
CA ASN A 140 15.54 -2.90 22.57
C ASN A 140 16.61 -2.69 21.49
N VAL A 141 16.27 -1.93 20.44
CA VAL A 141 17.24 -1.49 19.42
C VAL A 141 18.29 -0.53 20.00
N LEU A 142 17.92 0.13 21.09
CA LEU A 142 18.79 0.70 22.11
C LEU A 142 18.25 0.26 23.48
N PRO A 143 19.01 0.37 24.58
CA PRO A 143 18.51 0.03 25.92
C PRO A 143 17.18 0.74 26.22
N ASP A 144 16.13 -0.03 26.50
CA ASP A 144 14.76 0.44 26.76
C ASP A 144 14.12 1.29 25.67
N VAL A 145 14.59 1.16 24.41
CA VAL A 145 13.99 1.78 23.22
C VAL A 145 13.64 0.71 22.20
N ASP A 146 12.38 0.67 21.79
CA ASP A 146 11.93 -0.18 20.68
C ASP A 146 11.83 0.63 19.39
N LEU A 147 12.08 -0.01 18.26
CA LEU A 147 11.72 0.50 16.94
C LEU A 147 10.41 -0.16 16.52
N GLN A 148 9.41 0.64 16.16
CA GLN A 148 8.17 0.17 15.56
C GLN A 148 8.07 0.66 14.12
N LEU A 149 7.87 -0.28 13.21
CA LEU A 149 7.56 0.01 11.81
C LEU A 149 6.11 -0.37 11.55
N LYS A 150 5.33 0.58 11.03
CA LYS A 150 3.92 0.38 10.72
C LYS A 150 3.70 0.47 9.22
N ALA A 151 3.02 -0.50 8.65
CA ALA A 151 2.55 -0.46 7.27
C ALA A 151 1.15 0.14 7.21
N ASP A 152 0.97 1.13 6.35
CA ASP A 152 -0.34 1.62 5.93
C ASP A 152 -0.57 1.27 4.46
N VAL A 153 -1.80 1.45 3.99
CA VAL A 153 -2.13 1.12 2.60
C VAL A 153 -1.29 1.94 1.61
N GLU A 154 -1.06 3.21 1.91
CA GLU A 154 -0.45 4.18 0.99
C GLU A 154 0.98 4.58 1.39
N GLY A 155 1.55 3.95 2.42
CA GLY A 155 2.86 4.30 2.96
C GLY A 155 3.20 3.51 4.21
N PHE A 156 4.13 4.03 4.98
CA PHE A 156 4.61 3.44 6.22
C PHE A 156 4.96 4.55 7.21
N SER A 157 5.05 4.20 8.49
CA SER A 157 5.59 5.08 9.52
C SER A 157 6.61 4.35 10.39
N GLU A 158 7.53 5.13 10.94
CA GLU A 158 8.55 4.69 11.87
C GLU A 158 8.32 5.40 13.21
N LEU A 159 8.46 4.66 14.31
CA LEU A 159 8.38 5.20 15.66
C LEU A 159 9.47 4.59 16.54
N LEU A 160 10.14 5.43 17.32
CA LEU A 160 10.95 4.98 18.45
C LEU A 160 10.15 5.10 19.73
N VAL A 161 9.91 3.97 20.38
CA VAL A 161 9.18 3.90 21.64
C VAL A 161 10.20 3.86 22.77
N VAL A 162 10.39 5.01 23.41
CA VAL A 162 11.27 5.17 24.57
C VAL A 162 10.48 4.83 25.83
N LYS A 163 10.86 3.77 26.53
CA LYS A 163 10.08 3.21 27.64
C LYS A 163 10.33 3.90 28.97
N THR A 164 11.48 4.55 29.13
CA THR A 164 11.94 5.14 30.40
C THR A 164 12.54 6.52 30.19
N ALA A 165 12.51 7.35 31.24
CA ALA A 165 13.11 8.69 31.21
C ALA A 165 14.64 8.64 31.08
N GLU A 166 15.25 7.57 31.58
CA GLU A 166 16.68 7.28 31.45
C GLU A 166 17.04 6.99 29.99
N ALA A 167 16.25 6.17 29.30
CA ALA A 167 16.45 5.87 27.88
C ALA A 167 16.30 7.11 27.00
N ALA A 168 15.43 8.05 27.36
CA ALA A 168 15.28 9.32 26.64
C ALA A 168 16.56 10.17 26.64
N LYS A 169 17.47 9.93 27.59
CA LYS A 169 18.77 10.62 27.68
C LYS A 169 19.88 9.90 26.92
N HIS A 170 19.58 8.81 26.23
CA HIS A 170 20.58 8.05 25.48
C HIS A 170 21.20 8.91 24.35
N PRO A 171 22.53 9.05 24.28
CA PRO A 171 23.18 9.99 23.35
C PRO A 171 22.90 9.66 21.87
N ASP A 172 22.73 8.37 21.54
CA ASP A 172 22.44 7.95 20.17
C ASP A 172 21.07 8.42 19.68
N LEU A 173 20.09 8.65 20.57
CA LEU A 173 18.78 9.20 20.17
C LEU A 173 18.90 10.64 19.67
N ALA A 174 19.81 11.43 20.25
CA ALA A 174 20.03 12.82 19.87
C ALA A 174 20.76 12.98 18.53
N THR A 175 21.44 11.93 18.06
CA THR A 175 22.30 11.97 16.86
C THR A 175 21.94 10.89 15.84
N LEU A 176 20.78 10.26 16.01
CA LEU A 176 20.36 9.12 15.21
C LEU A 176 20.27 9.48 13.73
N LYS A 177 20.93 8.69 12.90
CA LYS A 177 20.94 8.83 11.44
C LYS A 177 20.64 7.49 10.81
N PHE A 178 19.72 7.49 9.84
CA PHE A 178 19.47 6.33 9.00
C PHE A 178 20.22 6.47 7.70
N LYS A 179 20.78 5.35 7.23
CA LYS A 179 21.30 5.31 5.86
C LYS A 179 20.10 5.22 4.92
N LEU A 180 20.05 6.14 3.97
CA LEU A 180 19.03 6.22 2.93
C LEU A 180 19.66 5.81 1.59
N ASP A 181 19.08 4.81 0.94
CA ASP A 181 19.44 4.37 -0.40
C ASP A 181 18.22 4.51 -1.33
N THR A 182 18.43 4.92 -2.58
CA THR A 182 17.35 5.05 -3.56
C THR A 182 17.71 4.43 -4.91
N VAL A 183 16.68 4.00 -5.64
CA VAL A 183 16.77 3.61 -7.06
C VAL A 183 15.72 4.37 -7.84
N GLY A 184 16.16 5.20 -8.79
CA GLY A 184 15.28 6.00 -9.63
C GLY A 184 14.62 7.20 -8.92
N LEU A 185 15.21 7.68 -7.82
CA LEU A 185 14.73 8.83 -7.06
C LEU A 185 15.87 9.79 -6.70
N ASN A 186 15.58 11.08 -6.81
CA ASN A 186 16.38 12.16 -6.24
C ASN A 186 15.72 12.64 -4.95
N VAL A 187 16.48 12.72 -3.86
CA VAL A 187 15.97 13.14 -2.56
C VAL A 187 16.42 14.56 -2.27
N SER A 188 15.50 15.39 -1.82
CA SER A 188 15.77 16.73 -1.32
C SER A 188 15.09 16.96 0.03
N SER A 189 15.63 17.91 0.79
CA SER A 189 15.04 18.38 2.04
C SER A 189 14.70 19.85 1.91
N ASN A 190 13.53 20.24 2.40
CA ASN A 190 13.19 21.64 2.59
C ASN A 190 13.83 22.15 3.88
N ALA A 191 14.75 23.10 3.79
CA ALA A 191 15.48 23.61 4.95
C ALA A 191 14.60 24.33 5.99
N THR A 192 13.43 24.84 5.59
CA THR A 192 12.51 25.56 6.48
C THR A 192 11.55 24.61 7.18
N THR A 193 11.00 23.63 6.46
CA THR A 193 9.95 22.74 7.00
C THR A 193 10.47 21.38 7.43
N GLY A 194 11.72 21.02 7.07
CA GLY A 194 12.28 19.69 7.27
C GLY A 194 11.63 18.60 6.40
N LEU A 195 10.71 18.96 5.49
CA LEU A 195 10.03 18.02 4.61
C LEU A 195 11.05 17.38 3.65
N LEU A 196 11.16 16.06 3.70
CA LEU A 196 11.87 15.28 2.70
C LEU A 196 10.96 14.96 1.53
N SER A 197 11.48 15.10 0.31
CA SER A 197 10.80 14.73 -0.93
C SER A 197 11.72 13.85 -1.77
N ALA A 198 11.22 12.69 -2.19
CA ALA A 198 11.88 11.84 -3.17
C ALA A 198 11.11 11.93 -4.49
N VAL A 199 11.74 12.52 -5.51
CA VAL A 199 11.14 12.76 -6.82
C VAL A 199 11.74 11.85 -7.87
N ASN A 200 10.95 11.48 -8.86
CA ASN A 200 11.45 10.76 -10.03
C ASN A 200 12.18 11.70 -11.02
N PRO A 201 12.83 11.18 -12.08
CA PRO A 201 13.50 12.01 -13.09
C PRO A 201 12.58 12.97 -13.85
N ALA A 202 11.27 12.74 -13.86
CA ALA A 202 10.28 13.65 -14.44
C ALA A 202 9.82 14.75 -13.47
N GLY A 203 10.41 14.83 -12.27
CA GLY A 203 10.08 15.83 -11.25
C GLY A 203 8.81 15.52 -10.44
N GLN A 204 8.23 14.34 -10.59
CA GLN A 204 7.04 13.96 -9.83
C GLN A 204 7.43 13.37 -8.47
N THR A 205 6.78 13.83 -7.41
CA THR A 205 6.97 13.32 -6.05
C THR A 205 6.43 11.90 -5.92
N VAL A 206 7.27 10.98 -5.42
CA VAL A 206 6.92 9.57 -5.22
C VAL A 206 6.77 9.24 -3.74
N PHE A 207 7.72 9.72 -2.94
CA PHE A 207 7.69 9.62 -1.48
C PHE A 207 7.90 10.99 -0.84
N THR A 208 7.28 11.19 0.31
CA THR A 208 7.50 12.33 1.19
C THR A 208 7.64 11.84 2.62
N ALA A 209 8.39 12.57 3.43
CA ALA A 209 8.44 12.37 4.87
C ALA A 209 8.47 13.73 5.57
N SER A 210 7.50 13.96 6.44
CA SER A 210 7.46 15.16 7.29
C SER A 210 8.62 15.19 8.27
N ALA A 211 8.91 16.36 8.82
CA ALA A 211 9.86 16.46 9.92
C ALA A 211 9.44 15.52 11.07
N PRO A 212 10.39 14.76 11.66
CA PRO A 212 10.11 13.91 12.80
C PRO A 212 9.55 14.72 13.96
N MET A 213 8.60 14.14 14.69
CA MET A 213 8.02 14.73 15.90
C MET A 213 8.25 13.79 17.08
N MET A 214 8.44 14.35 18.26
CA MET A 214 8.51 13.62 19.52
C MET A 214 7.32 14.05 20.39
N TRP A 215 6.68 13.09 21.04
CA TRP A 215 5.54 13.32 21.94
C TRP A 215 5.66 12.41 23.16
N ASP A 216 5.11 12.84 24.28
CA ASP A 216 4.86 11.97 25.42
C ASP A 216 3.50 11.29 25.27
N SER A 217 3.38 10.07 25.80
CA SER A 217 2.10 9.38 25.93
C SER A 217 1.77 9.35 27.41
N THR A 218 0.88 10.24 27.84
CA THR A 218 0.34 10.26 29.20
C THR A 218 -0.51 9.05 29.51
#